data_AF-A0A0Q7FG78-F1
#
_entry.id   AF-A0A0Q7FG78-F1
#
_cell.length_a   1.000
_cell.length_b   1.000
_cell.length_c   1.000
_cell.angle_alpha   90.00
_cell.angle_beta   90.00
_cell.angle_gamma   90.00
#
_symmetry.space_group_name_H-M   'P 1'
#
loop_
_entity.id
_entity.type
_entity.pdbx_description
1 polymer ?
#
loop_
_entity_poly.entity_id
_entity_poly.type
_entity_poly.pdbx_seq_one_letter_code
_entity_poly.pdbx_strand_id
1 'polypeptide(L)'
;MKIEIVENRKQSLFAYKNDELLFYSTIKFNWLKKNLVKIFDSNDDLILELQSYEPPFSSPKYKILFQDIEKTKDISEITEIDMFFNLNKSLRKTKGNYFSFNTNFSYFSETIKIADIKQKFWSSTQKMYLEINDENIDFLNYIMIHILSTRTGYNSNVD
;
A
#
# COMPACT_ATOMS: atom_id res chain seq x y z
N MET A 1 12.47 10.21 8.00
CA MET A 1 12.82 9.21 6.96
C MET A 1 11.95 9.36 5.71
N LYS A 2 12.47 8.97 4.53
CA LYS A 2 11.73 9.01 3.25
C LYS A 2 11.84 7.67 2.52
N ILE A 3 10.72 7.14 2.04
CA ILE A 3 10.63 5.91 1.23
C ILE A 3 10.10 6.31 -0.15
N GLU A 4 10.77 5.88 -1.21
CA GLU A 4 10.28 6.04 -2.59
C GLU A 4 9.44 4.81 -2.96
N ILE A 5 8.25 5.02 -3.53
CA ILE A 5 7.42 3.94 -4.05
C ILE A 5 7.17 4.22 -5.53
N VAL A 6 7.63 3.31 -6.39
CA VAL A 6 7.61 3.47 -7.85
C VAL A 6 6.66 2.46 -8.47
N GLU A 7 5.79 2.92 -9.35
CA GLU A 7 4.95 2.07 -10.19
C GLU A 7 5.64 1.76 -11.53
N ASN A 8 5.64 0.48 -11.92
CA ASN A 8 6.09 0.09 -13.25
C ASN A 8 4.92 -0.02 -14.25
N ARG A 9 5.24 -0.26 -15.53
CA ARG A 9 4.23 -0.39 -16.60
C ARG A 9 3.26 -1.58 -16.45
N LYS A 10 3.55 -2.52 -15.56
CA LYS A 10 2.69 -3.67 -15.21
C LYS A 10 1.87 -3.41 -13.95
N GLN A 11 1.79 -2.16 -13.49
CA GLN A 11 1.06 -1.74 -12.29
C GLN A 11 1.52 -2.45 -11.00
N SER A 12 2.77 -2.92 -11.02
CA SER A 12 3.50 -3.44 -9.87
C SER A 12 4.17 -2.27 -9.14
N LEU A 13 4.26 -2.34 -7.82
CA LEU A 13 4.85 -1.28 -7.01
C LEU A 13 6.13 -1.76 -6.34
N PHE A 14 7.11 -0.87 -6.20
CA PHE A 14 8.41 -1.16 -5.60
C PHE A 14 8.74 -0.08 -4.58
N ALA A 15 8.99 -0.47 -3.32
CA ALA A 15 9.29 0.44 -2.22
C ALA A 15 10.80 0.41 -1.90
N TYR A 16 11.44 1.58 -1.96
CA TYR A 16 12.87 1.76 -1.77
C TYR A 16 13.20 2.72 -0.64
N LYS A 17 14.29 2.43 0.07
CA LYS A 17 14.94 3.35 1.01
C LYS A 17 16.39 3.51 0.61
N ASN A 18 16.79 4.73 0.27
CA ASN A 18 18.17 5.01 -0.18
C ASN A 18 18.63 4.05 -1.29
N ASP A 19 17.79 3.85 -2.30
CA ASP A 19 17.99 2.93 -3.44
C ASP A 19 18.02 1.42 -3.09
N GLU A 20 17.87 1.05 -1.82
CA GLU A 20 17.70 -0.35 -1.40
C GLU A 20 16.22 -0.74 -1.47
N LEU A 21 15.92 -1.83 -2.17
CA LEU A 21 14.58 -2.40 -2.23
C LEU A 21 14.20 -2.96 -0.85
N LEU A 22 13.03 -2.58 -0.34
CA LEU A 22 12.48 -3.12 0.90
C LEU A 22 11.41 -4.16 0.63
N PHE A 23 10.44 -3.79 -0.20
CA PHE A 23 9.30 -4.62 -0.58
C PHE A 23 8.88 -4.30 -2.00
N TYR A 24 8.29 -5.27 -2.68
CA TYR A 24 7.60 -5.03 -3.93
C TYR A 24 6.31 -5.82 -4.00
N SER A 25 5.42 -5.39 -4.88
CA SER A 25 4.17 -6.07 -5.14
C SER A 25 3.98 -6.33 -6.63
N THR A 26 3.31 -7.42 -6.94
CA THR A 26 2.91 -7.77 -8.30
C THR A 26 1.41 -8.01 -8.35
N ILE A 27 0.83 -7.88 -9.54
CA ILE A 27 -0.58 -8.17 -9.77
C ILE A 27 -0.76 -9.15 -10.92
N LYS A 28 -1.67 -10.11 -10.70
CA LYS A 28 -2.23 -10.96 -11.74
C LYS A 28 -3.69 -10.60 -11.93
N PHE A 29 -3.99 -9.97 -13.07
CA PHE A 29 -5.36 -9.67 -13.47
C PHE A 29 -6.10 -10.95 -13.80
N ASN A 30 -7.33 -11.06 -13.31
CA ASN A 30 -8.21 -12.18 -13.61
C ASN A 30 -9.49 -11.67 -14.25
N TRP A 31 -10.00 -12.39 -15.25
CA TRP A 31 -11.15 -11.99 -16.04
C TRP A 31 -12.43 -11.86 -15.19
N LEU A 32 -12.52 -12.60 -14.07
CA LEU A 32 -13.64 -12.52 -13.13
C LEU A 32 -13.54 -11.36 -12.12
N LYS A 33 -12.74 -10.32 -12.41
CA LYS A 33 -12.47 -9.17 -11.51
C LYS A 33 -11.97 -9.57 -10.10
N LYS A 34 -11.29 -10.72 -10.03
CA LYS A 34 -10.64 -11.24 -8.82
C LYS A 34 -9.14 -11.17 -9.01
N ASN A 35 -8.59 -9.98 -8.86
CA ASN A 35 -7.16 -9.77 -9.04
C ASN A 35 -6.41 -10.39 -7.87
N LEU A 36 -5.21 -10.91 -8.14
CA LEU A 36 -4.32 -11.42 -7.11
C LEU A 36 -3.16 -10.45 -6.96
N VAL A 37 -3.03 -9.86 -5.78
CA VAL A 37 -1.90 -9.03 -5.39
C VAL A 37 -0.98 -9.88 -4.53
N LYS A 38 0.29 -9.94 -4.90
CA LYS A 38 1.33 -10.61 -4.12
C LYS A 38 2.36 -9.59 -3.69
N ILE A 39 2.75 -9.61 -2.42
CA ILE A 39 3.78 -8.75 -1.85
C ILE A 39 4.95 -9.63 -1.44
N PHE A 40 6.14 -9.19 -1.79
CA PHE A 40 7.40 -9.84 -1.53
C PHE A 40 8.33 -8.89 -0.79
N ASP A 41 9.27 -9.45 -0.02
CA ASP A 41 10.38 -8.69 0.52
C ASP A 41 11.55 -8.57 -0.48
N SER A 42 12.68 -8.07 -0.01
CA SER A 42 13.89 -7.88 -0.82
C SER A 42 14.62 -9.18 -1.19
N ASN A 43 14.26 -10.31 -0.58
CA ASN A 43 14.84 -11.63 -0.86
C ASN A 43 13.94 -12.47 -1.79
N ASP A 44 12.92 -11.86 -2.40
CA ASP A 44 11.89 -12.52 -3.20
C ASP A 44 11.00 -13.51 -2.40
N ASP A 45 10.98 -13.42 -1.06
CA ASP A 45 10.09 -14.21 -0.24
C ASP A 45 8.67 -13.62 -0.29
N LEU A 46 7.66 -14.47 -0.58
CA LEU A 46 6.26 -14.06 -0.51
C LEU A 46 5.88 -13.79 0.95
N ILE A 47 5.46 -12.57 1.25
CA ILE A 47 5.05 -12.19 2.63
C ILE A 47 3.54 -12.05 2.77
N LEU A 48 2.83 -11.71 1.69
CA LEU A 48 1.39 -11.51 1.71
C LEU A 48 0.80 -11.80 0.32
N GLU A 49 -0.29 -12.56 0.29
CA GLU A 49 -1.11 -12.74 -0.90
C GLU A 49 -2.54 -12.32 -0.62
N LEU A 50 -3.06 -11.44 -1.47
CA LEU A 50 -4.40 -10.89 -1.39
C LEU A 50 -5.18 -11.20 -2.65
N GLN A 51 -6.42 -11.58 -2.49
CA GLN A 51 -7.42 -11.47 -3.54
C GLN A 51 -8.14 -10.14 -3.38
N SER A 52 -7.99 -9.24 -4.36
CA SER A 52 -8.81 -8.05 -4.47
C SER A 52 -9.96 -8.29 -5.44
N TYR A 53 -11.16 -7.87 -5.06
CA TYR A 53 -12.30 -7.84 -5.96
C TYR A 53 -13.10 -6.56 -5.77
N GLU A 54 -13.53 -5.99 -6.88
CA GLU A 54 -14.34 -4.78 -6.91
C GLU A 54 -15.80 -5.15 -7.23
N PRO A 55 -16.69 -5.15 -6.23
CA PRO A 55 -18.10 -5.38 -6.46
C PRO A 55 -18.70 -4.14 -7.13
N PRO A 56 -19.73 -4.28 -7.98
CA PRO A 56 -20.46 -3.13 -8.49
C PRO A 56 -20.97 -2.26 -7.33
N PHE A 57 -20.75 -0.94 -7.42
CA PHE A 57 -21.26 0.06 -6.47
C PHE A 57 -20.78 -0.07 -5.01
N SER A 58 -19.63 -0.71 -4.76
CA SER A 58 -19.05 -0.74 -3.42
C SER A 58 -17.53 -0.73 -3.46
N SER A 59 -16.92 -0.42 -2.32
CA SER A 59 -15.46 -0.34 -2.21
C SER A 59 -14.78 -1.68 -2.49
N PRO A 60 -13.53 -1.67 -3.00
CA PRO A 60 -12.74 -2.87 -3.17
C PRO A 60 -12.65 -3.65 -1.88
N LYS A 61 -12.82 -4.97 -1.96
CA LYS A 61 -12.63 -5.89 -0.84
C LYS A 61 -11.33 -6.64 -1.04
N TYR A 62 -10.57 -6.80 0.04
CA TYR A 62 -9.32 -7.53 0.06
C TYR A 62 -9.48 -8.75 0.96
N LYS A 63 -9.22 -9.93 0.42
CA LYS A 63 -9.20 -11.18 1.16
C LYS A 63 -7.77 -11.68 1.26
N ILE A 64 -7.27 -11.85 2.48
CA ILE A 64 -5.98 -12.48 2.75
C ILE A 64 -6.07 -13.96 2.39
N LEU A 65 -5.23 -14.39 1.46
CA LEU A 65 -5.09 -15.79 1.04
C LEU A 65 -3.88 -16.45 1.70
N PHE A 66 -2.83 -15.67 1.95
CA PHE A 66 -1.60 -16.10 2.62
C PHE A 66 -0.98 -14.90 3.32
N GLN A 67 -0.38 -15.12 4.49
CA GLN A 67 0.56 -14.18 5.11
C GLN A 67 1.70 -14.94 5.78
N ASP A 68 2.90 -14.39 5.72
CA ASP A 68 4.00 -14.73 6.61
C ASP A 68 3.84 -13.93 7.92
N ILE A 69 3.34 -14.59 8.96
CA ILE A 69 2.99 -13.96 10.24
C ILE A 69 4.21 -13.31 10.90
N GLU A 70 5.41 -13.85 10.73
CA GLU A 70 6.63 -13.29 11.34
C GLU A 70 6.97 -11.94 10.72
N LYS A 71 6.80 -11.81 9.40
CA LYS A 71 7.12 -10.59 8.65
C LYS A 71 5.98 -9.57 8.66
N THR A 72 4.72 -10.01 8.60
CA THR A 72 3.54 -9.12 8.57
C THR A 72 3.02 -8.75 9.95
N LYS A 73 3.41 -9.49 11.01
CA LYS A 73 2.95 -9.31 12.39
C LYS A 73 1.41 -9.36 12.50
N ASP A 74 0.85 -10.42 11.93
CA ASP A 74 -0.56 -10.80 11.99
C ASP A 74 -1.56 -9.70 11.59
N ILE A 75 -1.65 -9.46 10.28
CA ILE A 75 -2.66 -8.57 9.69
C ILE A 75 -3.99 -9.30 9.68
N SER A 76 -5.00 -8.75 10.35
CA SER A 76 -6.33 -9.34 10.43
C SER A 76 -7.26 -8.85 9.33
N GLU A 77 -7.11 -7.59 8.91
CA GLU A 77 -7.96 -6.98 7.88
C GLU A 77 -7.24 -5.87 7.11
N ILE A 78 -7.54 -5.80 5.81
CA ILE A 78 -7.11 -4.74 4.91
C ILE A 78 -8.33 -4.23 4.15
N THR A 79 -8.53 -2.93 4.17
CA THR A 79 -9.50 -2.23 3.32
C THR A 79 -8.78 -1.18 2.50
N GLU A 80 -9.51 -0.38 1.70
CA GLU A 80 -8.87 0.74 1.03
C GLU A 80 -8.37 1.81 2.02
N ILE A 81 -9.06 1.96 3.16
CA ILE A 81 -8.87 3.07 4.10
C ILE A 81 -8.11 2.60 5.34
N ASP A 82 -8.53 1.49 5.91
CA ASP A 82 -8.02 0.98 7.18
C ASP A 82 -7.25 -0.35 7.01
N MET A 83 -6.27 -0.57 7.88
CA MET A 83 -5.61 -1.85 8.11
C MET A 83 -5.61 -2.17 9.60
N PHE A 84 -5.91 -3.41 9.97
CA PHE A 84 -5.88 -3.90 11.35
C PHE A 84 -4.84 -5.00 11.52
N PHE A 85 -4.07 -4.97 12.61
CA PHE A 85 -2.94 -5.87 12.87
C PHE A 85 -2.63 -5.98 14.36
N ASN A 86 -1.87 -7.01 14.75
CA ASN A 86 -1.52 -7.29 16.15
C ASN A 86 -2.73 -7.27 17.11
N LEU A 87 -3.85 -7.85 16.68
CA LEU A 87 -5.14 -7.95 17.39
C LEU A 87 -5.86 -6.62 17.69
N ASN A 88 -5.16 -5.51 17.98
CA ASN A 88 -5.75 -4.26 18.48
C ASN A 88 -5.15 -2.98 17.87
N LYS A 89 -4.21 -3.06 16.93
CA LYS A 89 -3.64 -1.88 16.29
C LYS A 89 -4.31 -1.64 14.94
N SER A 90 -4.42 -0.37 14.57
CA SER A 90 -4.95 0.02 13.28
C SER A 90 -4.18 1.18 12.66
N LEU A 91 -4.24 1.23 11.34
CA LEU A 91 -3.79 2.34 10.53
C LEU A 91 -4.94 2.83 9.69
N ARG A 92 -5.13 4.15 9.65
CA ARG A 92 -6.15 4.80 8.83
C ARG A 92 -5.52 5.73 7.81
N LYS A 93 -5.84 5.50 6.53
CA LYS A 93 -5.49 6.34 5.39
C LYS A 93 -6.57 7.40 5.19
N THR A 94 -6.19 8.67 5.25
CA THR A 94 -7.11 9.80 5.02
C THR A 94 -6.64 10.62 3.83
N LYS A 95 -7.54 10.91 2.87
CA LYS A 95 -7.24 11.82 1.75
C LYS A 95 -6.96 13.23 2.30
N GLY A 96 -5.95 13.90 1.76
CA GLY A 96 -5.74 15.34 1.99
C GLY A 96 -6.88 16.17 1.38
N ASN A 97 -7.15 17.35 1.94
CA ASN A 97 -8.24 18.22 1.48
C ASN A 97 -8.11 18.61 -0.02
N TYR A 98 -9.26 18.66 -0.68
CA TYR A 98 -9.57 18.53 -2.12
C TYR A 98 -9.00 19.56 -3.14
N PHE A 99 -7.92 20.30 -2.86
CA PHE A 99 -7.45 21.37 -3.78
C PHE A 99 -6.09 21.16 -4.46
N SER A 100 -5.47 19.97 -4.41
CA SER A 100 -4.20 19.72 -5.12
C SER A 100 -4.33 18.63 -6.19
N PHE A 101 -3.99 18.99 -7.43
CA PHE A 101 -3.77 18.09 -8.57
C PHE A 101 -2.65 17.04 -8.33
N ASN A 102 -2.02 17.05 -7.14
CA ASN A 102 -1.22 15.97 -6.59
C ASN A 102 -2.02 15.34 -5.44
N THR A 103 -2.61 14.17 -5.66
CA THR A 103 -3.36 13.44 -4.64
C THR A 103 -2.43 13.05 -3.49
N ASN A 104 -2.55 13.77 -2.38
CA ASN A 104 -1.82 13.50 -1.13
C ASN A 104 -2.74 12.76 -0.16
N PHE A 105 -2.20 11.84 0.62
CA PHE A 105 -2.91 11.21 1.73
C PHE A 105 -1.98 11.00 2.92
N SER A 106 -2.55 10.96 4.12
CA SER A 106 -1.81 10.79 5.36
C SER A 106 -2.27 9.53 6.08
N TYR A 107 -1.37 8.94 6.87
CA TYR A 107 -1.67 7.83 7.75
C TYR A 107 -1.79 8.30 9.20
N PHE A 108 -2.76 7.72 9.89
CA PHE A 108 -3.04 7.95 11.30
C PHE A 108 -3.04 6.63 12.05
N SER A 109 -2.49 6.64 13.26
CA SER A 109 -2.76 5.63 14.28
C SER A 109 -3.71 6.28 15.29
N GLU A 110 -4.91 5.73 15.43
CA GLU A 110 -6.01 6.40 16.14
C GLU A 110 -6.25 7.83 15.61
N THR A 111 -5.95 8.85 16.40
CA THR A 111 -6.08 10.27 16.04
C THR A 111 -4.75 10.95 15.73
N ILE A 112 -3.63 10.25 15.91
CA ILE A 112 -2.28 10.80 15.76
C ILE A 112 -1.81 10.56 14.32
N LYS A 113 -1.45 11.65 13.62
CA LYS A 113 -0.84 11.54 12.29
C LYS A 113 0.57 10.98 12.42
N ILE A 114 0.87 9.92 11.70
CA ILE A 114 2.16 9.23 11.79
C ILE A 114 2.99 9.34 10.51
N ALA A 115 2.36 9.54 9.34
CA ALA A 115 3.05 9.67 8.07
C ALA A 115 2.26 10.44 7.02
N ASP A 116 2.98 10.98 6.04
CA ASP A 116 2.42 11.67 4.87
C ASP A 116 2.89 11.01 3.57
N ILE A 117 1.99 10.88 2.60
CA ILE A 117 2.28 10.42 1.24
C ILE A 117 2.13 11.58 0.27
N LYS A 118 3.21 11.85 -0.46
CA LYS A 118 3.22 12.80 -1.58
C LYS A 118 3.31 12.05 -2.89
N GLN A 119 2.32 12.24 -3.77
CA GLN A 119 2.34 11.68 -5.10
C GLN A 119 2.91 12.71 -6.10
N LYS A 120 3.78 12.26 -6.99
CA LYS A 120 4.27 13.03 -8.14
C LYS A 120 4.02 12.25 -9.43
N PHE A 121 3.34 12.89 -10.36
CA PHE A 121 3.26 12.41 -11.74
C PHE A 121 4.51 12.90 -12.47
N TRP A 122 5.38 11.96 -12.85
CA TRP A 122 6.56 12.28 -13.66
C TRP A 122 6.56 11.34 -14.86
N SER A 123 6.11 11.85 -16.01
CA SER A 123 5.87 11.07 -17.23
C SER A 123 4.84 9.93 -17.04
N SER A 124 4.97 8.81 -17.76
CA SER A 124 4.08 7.65 -17.69
C SER A 124 4.24 6.81 -16.41
N THR A 125 5.11 7.21 -15.47
CA THR A 125 5.40 6.47 -14.24
C THR A 125 4.92 7.26 -13.03
N GLN A 126 4.13 6.60 -12.19
CA GLN A 126 3.71 7.17 -10.92
C GLN A 126 4.79 6.96 -9.87
N LYS A 127 5.14 8.04 -9.17
CA LYS A 127 6.00 7.97 -7.99
C LYS A 127 5.25 8.50 -6.77
N MET A 128 5.33 7.77 -5.68
CA MET A 128 4.87 8.19 -4.36
C MET A 128 6.07 8.29 -3.42
N TYR A 129 6.02 9.23 -2.50
CA TYR A 129 7.01 9.37 -1.45
C TYR A 129 6.32 9.31 -0.10
N LEU A 130 6.69 8.32 0.69
CA LEU A 130 6.27 8.18 2.08
C LEU A 130 7.28 8.92 2.97
N GLU A 131 6.79 9.93 3.69
CA GLU A 131 7.52 10.67 4.70
C GLU A 131 7.02 10.24 6.08
N ILE A 132 7.94 9.73 6.91
CA ILE A 132 7.67 9.25 8.26
C ILE A 132 8.75 9.71 9.22
N ASN A 133 8.37 10.13 10.43
CA ASN A 133 9.33 10.51 11.48
C ASN A 133 9.91 9.27 12.16
N ASP A 134 11.13 9.40 12.70
CA ASP A 134 11.81 8.27 13.36
C ASP A 134 11.05 7.78 14.61
N GLU A 135 10.31 8.66 15.28
CA GLU A 135 9.41 8.33 16.40
C GLU A 135 8.28 7.35 16.02
N ASN A 136 7.93 7.28 14.72
CA ASN A 136 6.84 6.45 14.19
C ASN A 136 7.37 5.28 13.36
N ILE A 137 8.66 4.96 13.44
CA ILE A 137 9.31 3.97 12.57
C ILE A 137 8.68 2.57 12.67
N ASP A 138 8.12 2.22 13.83
CA ASP A 138 7.43 0.96 14.05
C ASP A 138 6.22 0.76 13.14
N PHE A 139 5.67 1.85 12.57
CA PHE A 139 4.56 1.80 11.62
C PHE A 139 4.98 1.64 10.17
N LEU A 140 6.28 1.78 9.86
CA LEU A 140 6.77 1.89 8.48
C LEU A 140 6.37 0.69 7.61
N ASN A 141 6.62 -0.53 8.10
CA ASN A 141 6.31 -1.74 7.35
C ASN A 141 4.82 -1.89 7.09
N TYR A 142 3.98 -1.60 8.09
CA TYR A 142 2.53 -1.67 7.96
C TYR A 142 2.00 -0.66 6.94
N ILE A 143 2.51 0.57 6.96
CA ILE A 143 2.15 1.60 5.97
C ILE A 143 2.55 1.15 4.56
N MET A 144 3.78 0.64 4.38
CA MET A 144 4.22 0.14 3.08
C MET A 144 3.35 -1.03 2.60
N ILE A 145 3.08 -2.02 3.45
CA ILE A 145 2.22 -3.16 3.10
C ILE A 145 0.82 -2.66 2.73
N HIS A 146 0.25 -1.69 3.45
CA HIS A 146 -1.08 -1.15 3.12
C HIS A 146 -1.08 -0.44 1.75
N ILE A 147 -0.06 0.36 1.46
CA ILE A 147 0.10 1.00 0.14
C ILE A 147 0.22 -0.05 -0.96
N LEU A 148 1.12 -1.03 -0.79
CA LEU A 148 1.31 -2.11 -1.74
C LEU A 148 0.04 -2.95 -1.90
N SER A 149 -0.74 -3.17 -0.86
CA SER A 149 -1.99 -3.93 -0.92
C SER A 149 -3.08 -3.20 -1.72
N THR A 150 -3.21 -1.89 -1.50
CA THR A 150 -4.37 -1.11 -1.97
C THR A 150 -4.12 -0.30 -3.24
N ARG A 151 -2.85 -0.11 -3.63
CA ARG A 151 -2.46 0.68 -4.81
C ARG A 151 -1.92 -0.17 -5.95
N THR A 152 -1.56 -1.43 -5.71
CA THR A 152 -1.11 -2.32 -6.80
C THR A 152 -2.26 -2.61 -7.74
N GLY A 153 -2.03 -2.47 -9.05
CA GLY A 153 -3.07 -2.65 -10.06
C GLY A 153 -4.05 -1.49 -10.21
N TYR A 154 -3.94 -0.46 -9.38
CA TYR A 154 -4.77 0.73 -9.51
C TYR A 154 -4.37 1.47 -10.78
N ASN A 155 -5.28 1.61 -11.74
CA ASN A 155 -4.98 2.35 -12.97
C ASN A 155 -5.15 3.83 -12.72
N SER A 156 -4.05 4.51 -12.46
CA SER A 156 -4.04 5.95 -12.25
C SER A 156 -4.26 6.81 -13.49
N ASN A 157 -4.32 6.20 -14.68
CA ASN A 157 -4.58 6.90 -15.94
C ASN A 157 -6.08 6.96 -16.27
N VAL A 158 -6.96 6.63 -15.31
CA VAL A 158 -8.42 6.56 -15.48
C VAL A 158 -9.15 7.67 -14.71
N ASP A 159 -8.41 8.60 -14.10
CA ASP A 159 -8.96 9.85 -13.56
C ASP A 159 -8.65 11.03 -14.51
#